data_AF-A0AAU7W448-F1
#
_entry.id   AF-A0AAU7W448-F1
#
_cell.length_a   1.000
_cell.length_b   1.000
_cell.length_c   1.000
_cell.angle_alpha   90.00
_cell.angle_beta   90.00
_cell.angle_gamma   90.00
#
_symmetry.space_group_name_H-M   'P 1'
#
loop_
_entity.id
_entity.type
_entity.pdbx_description
1 polymer ?
#
loop_
_entity_poly.entity_id
_entity_poly.type
_entity_poly.pdbx_seq_one_letter_code
_entity_poly.pdbx_strand_id
1 'polypeptide(L)'
;MSDLGPVSPGHAADAAWLRRWRLRPDGDPQTTASSTLLPVRTWEGQPAMLKLSQTEEEARGGALLVALDGSGAARVLRHDGNAVLLERATGARNLVALVREGHDDEATRILCAAGRTLHAATAQVQDADPPPPLVDLRTWFRQLFAHADDLGPVHRRGADIARSLLDDPRDEVVLHGDLHHGNVLDFGERGWLMIDPKGLIGERGFDFANLLCNPSHDRALEPGRLERQLAVVVEASGVDRDRMTDWLVAWCALSSTWFSLDDDPAHAASAAAIGEQAAALR
;
A
#
# COMPACT_ATOMS: atom_id res chain seq x y z
N MET A 1 22.12 6.03 40.34
CA MET A 1 22.99 6.10 39.15
C MET A 1 22.24 5.45 38.01
N SER A 2 22.06 6.24 36.96
CA SER A 2 21.30 5.96 35.74
C SER A 2 22.15 5.12 34.80
N ASP A 3 21.77 3.87 34.55
CA ASP A 3 22.35 3.05 33.48
C ASP A 3 21.36 2.98 32.32
N LEU A 4 21.40 4.01 31.48
CA LEU A 4 20.98 3.93 30.09
C LEU A 4 22.28 3.84 29.30
N GLY A 5 22.59 2.65 28.78
CA GLY A 5 23.67 2.45 27.82
C GLY A 5 23.50 3.33 26.58
N PRO A 6 24.54 3.45 25.73
CA PRO A 6 24.56 4.42 24.65
C PRO A 6 23.37 4.23 23.71
N VAL A 7 22.53 5.26 23.68
CA VAL A 7 21.32 5.35 22.89
C VAL A 7 21.72 5.80 21.49
N SER A 8 21.57 4.94 20.48
CA SER A 8 21.82 5.30 19.08
C SER A 8 20.92 6.47 18.65
N PRO A 9 21.38 7.42 17.81
CA PRO A 9 20.75 8.73 17.60
C PRO A 9 19.26 8.74 17.18
N GLY A 10 18.72 7.63 16.65
CA GLY A 10 17.29 7.49 16.32
C GLY A 10 16.34 7.33 17.52
N HIS A 11 16.83 6.95 18.70
CA HIS A 11 15.99 6.54 19.84
C HIS A 11 15.38 7.71 20.65
N ALA A 12 15.88 8.95 20.48
CA ALA A 12 15.44 10.06 21.34
C ALA A 12 13.99 10.51 21.03
N ALA A 13 13.60 10.50 19.75
CA ALA A 13 12.24 10.82 19.31
C ALA A 13 11.26 9.72 19.75
N ASP A 14 11.64 8.45 19.58
CA ASP A 14 10.88 7.29 20.03
C ASP A 14 10.61 7.36 21.54
N ALA A 15 11.65 7.64 22.33
CA ALA A 15 11.54 7.78 23.78
C ALA A 15 10.63 8.94 24.23
N ALA A 16 10.51 10.01 23.44
CA ALA A 16 9.57 11.09 23.72
C ALA A 16 8.12 10.64 23.51
N TRP A 17 7.83 9.96 22.39
CA TRP A 17 6.50 9.43 22.10
C TRP A 17 6.07 8.32 23.06
N LEU A 18 6.97 7.40 23.38
CA LEU A 18 6.73 6.35 24.37
C LEU A 18 6.31 6.94 25.73
N ARG A 19 7.00 7.99 26.19
CA ARG A 19 6.65 8.70 27.43
C ARG A 19 5.33 9.46 27.31
N ARG A 20 5.16 10.25 26.23
CA ARG A 20 3.95 11.08 25.98
C ARG A 20 2.68 10.24 25.96
N TRP A 21 2.72 9.07 25.33
CA TRP A 21 1.56 8.18 25.20
C TRP A 21 1.54 7.01 26.20
N ARG A 22 2.48 7.00 27.16
CA ARG A 22 2.59 5.97 28.22
C ARG A 22 2.65 4.54 27.65
N LEU A 23 3.45 4.38 26.60
CA LEU A 23 3.63 3.12 25.89
C LEU A 23 4.83 2.35 26.43
N ARG A 24 4.75 1.02 26.38
CA ARG A 24 5.86 0.11 26.68
C ARG A 24 6.30 -0.58 25.40
N PRO A 25 7.60 -0.61 25.06
CA PRO A 25 8.10 -1.42 23.94
C PRO A 25 7.70 -2.89 24.10
N ASP A 26 7.32 -3.52 22.99
CA ASP A 26 6.88 -4.92 22.91
C ASP A 26 7.48 -5.62 21.67
N GLY A 27 8.76 -5.33 21.42
CA GLY A 27 9.55 -5.78 20.27
C GLY A 27 10.60 -4.75 19.85
N ASP A 28 11.45 -5.12 18.89
CA ASP A 28 12.46 -4.23 18.35
C ASP A 28 11.86 -3.25 17.33
N PRO A 29 12.32 -1.98 17.30
CA PRO A 29 11.93 -1.04 16.25
C PRO A 29 12.46 -1.48 14.88
N GLN A 30 11.69 -1.20 13.85
CA GLN A 30 12.10 -1.29 12.45
C GLN A 30 12.09 0.10 11.85
N THR A 31 13.17 0.51 11.19
CA THR A 31 13.27 1.82 10.54
C THR A 31 13.56 1.65 9.07
N THR A 32 12.75 2.30 8.24
CA THR A 32 12.94 2.46 6.79
C THR A 32 13.28 3.92 6.49
N ALA A 33 13.47 4.25 5.21
CA ALA A 33 13.62 5.64 4.78
C ALA A 33 12.33 6.48 4.95
N SER A 34 11.17 5.83 5.09
CA SER A 34 9.87 6.49 5.14
C SER A 34 9.28 6.56 6.56
N SER A 35 9.61 5.60 7.43
CA SER A 35 9.06 5.55 8.78
C SER A 35 9.88 4.73 9.78
N THR A 36 9.63 4.99 11.07
CA THR A 36 10.01 4.10 12.16
C THR A 36 8.76 3.42 12.72
N LEU A 37 8.76 2.09 12.76
CA LEU A 37 7.71 1.23 13.28
C LEU A 37 8.18 0.59 14.59
N LEU A 38 7.44 0.80 15.67
CA LEU A 38 7.75 0.25 16.98
C LEU A 38 6.55 -0.52 17.54
N PRO A 39 6.67 -1.85 17.71
CA PRO A 39 5.65 -2.62 18.40
C PRO A 39 5.62 -2.23 19.88
N VAL A 40 4.42 -1.96 20.40
CA VAL A 40 4.24 -1.45 21.76
C VAL A 40 3.02 -2.07 22.45
N ARG A 41 2.93 -1.84 23.75
CA ARG A 41 1.71 -2.03 24.55
C ARG A 41 1.24 -0.70 25.11
N THR A 42 -0.08 -0.48 25.06
CA THR A 42 -0.72 0.63 25.75
C THR A 42 -0.61 0.46 27.27
N TRP A 43 -0.97 1.50 28.03
CA TRP A 43 -0.98 1.43 29.48
C TRP A 43 -1.97 0.37 30.03
N GLU A 44 -2.99 0.01 29.25
CA GLU A 44 -3.96 -1.06 29.55
C GLU A 44 -3.50 -2.45 29.09
N GLY A 45 -2.31 -2.54 28.47
CA GLY A 45 -1.72 -3.80 28.00
C GLY A 45 -2.13 -4.22 26.58
N GLN A 46 -2.98 -3.44 25.89
CA GLN A 46 -3.39 -3.70 24.51
C GLN A 46 -2.19 -3.65 23.56
N PRO A 47 -1.98 -4.65 22.68
CA PRO A 47 -1.01 -4.60 21.60
C PRO A 47 -1.31 -3.45 20.63
N ALA A 48 -0.30 -2.63 20.35
CA ALA A 48 -0.39 -1.53 19.40
C ALA A 48 0.92 -1.40 18.58
N MET A 49 0.85 -0.64 17.49
CA MET A 49 2.00 -0.32 16.64
C MET A 49 2.15 1.20 16.61
N LEU A 50 3.27 1.71 17.09
CA LEU A 50 3.64 3.11 16.94
C LEU A 50 4.33 3.28 15.59
N LYS A 51 3.79 4.12 14.72
CA LYS A 51 4.40 4.52 13.46
C LYS A 51 4.77 6.00 13.52
N LEU A 52 6.04 6.29 13.24
CA LEU A 52 6.56 7.65 13.13
C LEU A 52 6.94 7.92 11.68
N SER A 53 6.15 8.75 11.02
CA SER A 53 6.32 9.10 9.61
C SER A 53 7.49 10.07 9.42
N GLN A 54 8.29 9.85 8.38
CA GLN A 54 9.44 10.69 8.00
C GLN A 54 9.21 11.44 6.68
N THR A 55 8.13 11.12 5.95
CA THR A 55 7.74 11.78 4.71
C THR A 55 6.29 12.27 4.78
N GLU A 56 5.95 13.25 3.92
CA GLU A 56 4.58 13.77 3.80
C GLU A 56 3.59 12.71 3.31
N GLU A 57 4.06 11.78 2.48
CA GLU A 57 3.27 10.65 2.00
C GLU A 57 2.82 9.73 3.13
N GLU A 58 3.72 9.36 4.03
CA GLU A 58 3.42 8.49 5.16
C GLU A 58 2.50 9.20 6.18
N ALA A 59 2.72 10.50 6.40
CA ALA A 59 1.85 11.32 7.24
C ALA A 59 0.42 11.43 6.66
N ARG A 60 0.30 11.57 5.33
CA ARG A 60 -0.99 11.52 4.62
C ARG A 60 -1.70 10.18 4.82
N GLY A 61 -0.97 9.08 4.74
CA GLY A 61 -1.49 7.75 5.06
C GLY A 61 -2.07 7.64 6.47
N GLY A 62 -1.37 8.20 7.46
CA GLY A 62 -1.86 8.31 8.83
C GLY A 62 -3.18 9.08 8.95
N ALA A 63 -3.31 10.21 8.26
CA ALA A 63 -4.54 11.00 8.24
C ALA A 63 -5.71 10.24 7.59
N LEU A 64 -5.46 9.48 6.52
CA LEU A 64 -6.49 8.62 5.92
C LEU A 64 -6.95 7.53 6.91
N LEU A 65 -6.03 6.88 7.63
CA LEU A 65 -6.39 5.89 8.65
C LEU A 65 -7.27 6.48 9.75
N VAL A 66 -7.04 7.74 10.13
CA VAL A 66 -7.91 8.46 11.09
C VAL A 66 -9.32 8.62 10.52
N ALA A 67 -9.44 9.08 9.27
CA ALA A 67 -10.74 9.30 8.63
C ALA A 67 -11.53 7.99 8.42
N LEU A 68 -10.84 6.87 8.22
CA LEU A 68 -11.45 5.55 8.08
C LEU A 68 -12.01 5.02 9.41
N ASP A 69 -11.48 5.44 10.56
CA ASP A 69 -11.91 5.01 11.91
C ASP A 69 -12.12 3.48 12.05
N GLY A 70 -11.23 2.71 11.43
CA GLY A 70 -11.28 1.25 11.46
C GLY A 70 -12.21 0.58 10.44
N SER A 71 -12.82 1.34 9.51
CA SER A 71 -13.61 0.83 8.39
C SER A 71 -12.69 0.21 7.34
N GLY A 72 -12.54 -1.13 7.38
CA GLY A 72 -11.64 -1.89 6.51
C GLY A 72 -10.14 -1.73 6.81
N ALA A 73 -9.77 -0.88 7.76
CA ALA A 73 -8.40 -0.59 8.15
C ALA A 73 -8.14 -0.82 9.64
N ALA A 74 -6.86 -0.87 10.01
CA ALA A 74 -6.46 -0.77 11.41
C ALA A 74 -6.96 0.54 12.03
N ARG A 75 -7.54 0.45 13.23
CA ARG A 75 -7.99 1.60 14.02
C ARG A 75 -6.81 2.42 14.48
N VAL A 76 -6.95 3.74 14.36
CA VAL A 76 -6.05 4.70 14.98
C VAL A 76 -6.47 4.91 16.43
N LEU A 77 -5.61 4.52 17.36
CA LEU A 77 -5.82 4.72 18.80
C LEU A 77 -5.45 6.16 19.21
N ARG A 78 -4.40 6.72 18.60
CA ARG A 78 -3.93 8.10 18.79
C ARG A 78 -3.22 8.61 17.54
N HIS A 79 -3.32 9.91 17.28
CA HIS A 79 -2.62 10.58 16.19
C HIS A 79 -2.19 11.98 16.66
N ASP A 80 -0.94 12.37 16.41
CA ASP A 80 -0.41 13.69 16.73
C ASP A 80 0.80 14.00 15.82
N GLY A 81 0.64 14.97 14.92
CA GLY A 81 1.67 15.32 13.94
C GLY A 81 2.04 14.14 13.03
N ASN A 82 3.29 13.70 13.09
CA ASN A 82 3.79 12.58 12.29
C ASN A 82 3.68 11.22 12.98
N ALA A 83 3.17 11.18 14.22
CA ALA A 83 3.03 9.94 14.99
C ALA A 83 1.60 9.40 14.92
N VAL A 84 1.47 8.12 14.61
CA VAL A 84 0.21 7.37 14.62
C VAL A 84 0.39 6.15 15.52
N LEU A 85 -0.52 5.94 16.47
CA LEU A 85 -0.62 4.71 17.24
C LEU A 85 -1.78 3.89 16.70
N LEU A 86 -1.47 2.74 16.10
CA LEU A 86 -2.43 1.83 15.50
C LEU A 86 -2.71 0.66 16.44
N GLU A 87 -3.91 0.09 16.36
CA GLU A 87 -4.09 -1.28 16.85
C GLU A 87 -3.15 -2.22 16.06
N ARG A 88 -2.59 -3.23 16.72
CA ARG A 88 -1.62 -4.14 16.08
C ARG A 88 -2.29 -5.45 15.72
N ALA A 89 -2.06 -5.92 14.49
CA ALA A 89 -2.45 -7.25 14.06
C ALA A 89 -1.77 -8.32 14.94
N THR A 90 -2.57 -9.27 15.44
CA THR A 90 -2.10 -10.39 16.26
C THR A 90 -2.59 -11.75 15.75
N GLY A 91 -3.27 -11.77 14.61
CA GLY A 91 -3.69 -13.02 13.97
C GLY A 91 -2.50 -13.81 13.44
N ALA A 92 -2.70 -15.12 13.30
CA ALA A 92 -1.64 -16.04 12.88
C ALA A 92 -1.54 -16.20 11.36
N ARG A 93 -2.56 -15.75 10.60
CA ARG A 93 -2.57 -15.91 9.14
C ARG A 93 -1.75 -14.81 8.48
N ASN A 94 -1.16 -15.15 7.34
CA ASN A 94 -0.34 -14.24 6.54
C ASN A 94 -0.57 -14.49 5.05
N LEU A 95 -0.86 -13.44 4.29
CA LEU A 95 -1.20 -13.57 2.87
C LEU A 95 -0.02 -14.10 2.03
N VAL A 96 1.21 -13.72 2.35
CA VAL A 96 2.41 -14.26 1.67
C VAL A 96 2.58 -15.75 1.96
N ALA A 97 2.30 -16.19 3.18
CA ALA A 97 2.32 -17.61 3.53
C ALA A 97 1.25 -18.39 2.76
N LEU A 98 0.02 -17.87 2.66
CA LEU A 98 -1.04 -18.48 1.86
C LEU A 98 -0.62 -18.69 0.39
N VAL A 99 -0.01 -17.68 -0.24
CA VAL A 99 0.52 -17.82 -1.61
C VAL A 99 1.55 -18.95 -1.69
N ARG A 100 2.50 -19.02 -0.75
CA ARG A 100 3.53 -20.07 -0.69
C ARG A 100 2.95 -21.47 -0.48
N GLU A 101 1.82 -21.57 0.19
CA GLU A 101 1.10 -22.81 0.47
C GLU A 101 0.17 -23.23 -0.69
N GLY A 102 0.11 -22.45 -1.79
CA GLY A 102 -0.70 -22.75 -2.97
C GLY A 102 -2.10 -22.12 -2.96
N HIS A 103 -2.37 -21.20 -2.04
CA HIS A 103 -3.65 -20.52 -1.86
C HIS A 103 -3.66 -19.09 -2.44
N ASP A 104 -3.03 -18.88 -3.60
CA ASP A 104 -2.86 -17.54 -4.21
C ASP A 104 -4.20 -16.90 -4.63
N ASP A 105 -5.10 -17.67 -5.24
CA ASP A 105 -6.46 -17.25 -5.54
C ASP A 105 -7.20 -16.74 -4.28
N GLU A 106 -7.02 -17.41 -3.13
CA GLU A 106 -7.65 -17.01 -1.87
C GLU A 106 -7.06 -15.69 -1.37
N ALA A 107 -5.73 -15.59 -1.34
CA ALA A 107 -5.04 -14.36 -0.95
C ALA A 107 -5.47 -13.17 -1.82
N THR A 108 -5.61 -13.38 -3.13
CA THR A 108 -6.05 -12.33 -4.06
C THR A 108 -7.50 -11.93 -3.85
N ARG A 109 -8.41 -12.87 -3.56
CA ARG A 109 -9.79 -12.52 -3.21
C ARG A 109 -9.88 -11.74 -1.90
N ILE A 110 -9.04 -12.06 -0.92
CA ILE A 110 -8.95 -11.30 0.35
C ILE A 110 -8.49 -9.87 0.08
N LEU A 111 -7.44 -9.67 -0.73
CA LEU A 111 -6.97 -8.33 -1.11
C LEU A 111 -8.05 -7.54 -1.85
N CYS A 112 -8.74 -8.17 -2.81
CA CYS A 112 -9.85 -7.52 -3.51
C CYS A 112 -10.97 -7.13 -2.54
N ALA A 113 -11.29 -7.96 -1.55
CA ALA A 113 -12.30 -7.64 -0.55
C ALA A 113 -11.89 -6.48 0.36
N ALA A 114 -10.62 -6.41 0.76
CA ALA A 114 -10.09 -5.28 1.52
C ALA A 114 -10.20 -3.97 0.71
N GLY A 115 -9.77 -3.98 -0.56
CA GLY A 115 -9.90 -2.82 -1.46
C GLY A 115 -11.34 -2.37 -1.66
N ARG A 116 -12.29 -3.29 -1.90
CA ARG A 116 -13.72 -2.95 -2.01
C ARG A 116 -14.28 -2.32 -0.72
N THR A 117 -13.81 -2.78 0.43
CA THR A 117 -14.23 -2.22 1.73
C THR A 117 -13.75 -0.78 1.88
N LEU A 118 -12.50 -0.49 1.48
CA LEU A 118 -11.98 0.88 1.41
C LEU A 118 -12.80 1.75 0.44
N HIS A 119 -13.01 1.26 -0.78
CA HIS A 119 -13.70 2.02 -1.83
C HIS A 119 -15.12 2.41 -1.40
N ALA A 120 -15.82 1.52 -0.68
CA ALA A 120 -17.14 1.79 -0.11
C ALA A 120 -17.14 2.86 0.99
N ALA A 121 -16.00 3.09 1.65
CA ALA A 121 -15.84 4.12 2.69
C ALA A 121 -15.49 5.52 2.13
N THR A 122 -15.48 5.70 0.81
CA THR A 122 -15.15 6.98 0.15
C THR A 122 -15.92 8.16 0.72
N ALA A 123 -17.25 8.06 0.83
CA ALA A 123 -18.07 9.15 1.36
C ALA A 123 -17.71 9.48 2.82
N GLN A 124 -17.48 8.47 3.66
CA GLN A 124 -17.05 8.67 5.05
C GLN A 124 -15.73 9.46 5.13
N VAL A 125 -14.77 9.14 4.26
CA VAL A 125 -13.48 9.83 4.22
C VAL A 125 -13.63 11.27 3.73
N GLN A 126 -14.47 11.51 2.72
CA GLN A 126 -14.70 12.85 2.16
C GLN A 126 -15.51 13.74 3.11
N ASP A 127 -16.41 13.16 3.89
CA ASP A 127 -17.25 13.86 4.88
C ASP A 127 -16.55 14.06 6.24
N ALA A 128 -15.33 13.55 6.42
CA ALA A 128 -14.54 13.76 7.63
C ALA A 128 -14.21 15.25 7.83
N ASP A 129 -14.07 15.70 9.08
CA ASP A 129 -13.76 17.08 9.42
C ASP A 129 -12.50 17.18 10.33
N PRO A 130 -11.38 17.71 9.82
CA PRO A 130 -11.13 18.04 8.42
C PRO A 130 -10.97 16.77 7.56
N PRO A 131 -11.27 16.83 6.25
CA PRO A 131 -11.01 15.70 5.36
C PRO A 131 -9.50 15.47 5.25
N PRO A 132 -9.03 14.21 5.14
CA PRO A 132 -7.61 13.95 5.00
C PRO A 132 -7.10 14.45 3.63
N PRO A 133 -5.84 14.85 3.53
CA PRO A 133 -5.25 15.16 2.23
C PRO A 133 -5.26 13.90 1.35
N LEU A 134 -5.61 14.04 0.08
CA LEU A 134 -5.57 12.97 -0.92
C LEU A 134 -4.82 13.47 -2.17
N VAL A 135 -4.03 12.60 -2.78
CA VAL A 135 -3.31 12.90 -4.04
C VAL A 135 -4.02 12.23 -5.21
N ASP A 136 -4.32 13.00 -6.26
CA ASP A 136 -4.92 12.46 -7.47
C ASP A 136 -3.93 11.62 -8.29
N LEU A 137 -4.44 10.67 -9.07
CA LEU A 137 -3.58 9.78 -9.85
C LEU A 137 -2.75 10.50 -10.92
N ARG A 138 -3.19 11.64 -11.47
CA ARG A 138 -2.38 12.37 -12.45
C ARG A 138 -1.13 12.95 -11.80
N THR A 139 -1.26 13.48 -10.59
CA THR A 139 -0.15 13.91 -9.75
C THR A 139 0.72 12.72 -9.34
N TRP A 140 0.12 11.58 -8.98
CA TRP A 140 0.85 10.37 -8.61
C TRP A 140 1.75 9.83 -9.74
N PHE A 141 1.25 9.88 -10.99
CA PHE A 141 1.96 9.43 -12.18
C PHE A 141 2.97 10.44 -12.75
N ARG A 142 3.18 11.61 -12.11
CA ARG A 142 4.02 12.69 -12.64
C ARG A 142 5.45 12.26 -13.01
N GLN A 143 6.04 11.34 -12.24
CA GLN A 143 7.40 10.85 -12.49
C GLN A 143 7.44 10.02 -13.78
N LEU A 144 6.48 9.13 -13.99
CA LEU A 144 6.36 8.39 -15.25
C LEU A 144 6.23 9.37 -16.43
N PHE A 145 5.35 10.37 -16.32
CA PHE A 145 5.15 11.33 -17.41
C PHE A 145 6.38 12.18 -17.72
N ALA A 146 7.17 12.51 -16.71
CA ALA A 146 8.38 13.32 -16.85
C ALA A 146 9.54 12.53 -17.49
N HIS A 147 9.63 11.22 -17.23
CA HIS A 147 10.81 10.41 -17.59
C HIS A 147 10.55 9.35 -18.67
N ALA A 148 9.30 9.16 -19.12
CA ALA A 148 8.95 8.08 -20.03
C ALA A 148 9.73 8.07 -21.35
N ASP A 149 9.98 9.25 -21.93
CA ASP A 149 10.71 9.35 -23.21
C ASP A 149 12.16 8.90 -23.07
N ASP A 150 12.80 9.28 -21.96
CA ASP A 150 14.21 8.97 -21.64
C ASP A 150 14.39 7.49 -21.26
N LEU A 151 13.43 6.92 -20.52
CA LEU A 151 13.49 5.54 -20.03
C LEU A 151 13.03 4.49 -21.06
N GLY A 152 12.52 4.92 -22.21
CA GLY A 152 12.36 4.06 -23.39
C GLY A 152 10.94 3.55 -23.66
N PRO A 153 10.80 2.60 -24.61
CA PRO A 153 9.50 2.25 -25.21
C PRO A 153 8.44 1.71 -24.24
N VAL A 154 8.85 0.90 -23.25
CA VAL A 154 7.93 0.35 -22.24
C VAL A 154 7.31 1.46 -21.40
N HIS A 155 8.13 2.43 -20.98
CA HIS A 155 7.69 3.59 -20.20
C HIS A 155 6.78 4.51 -21.02
N ARG A 156 7.11 4.79 -22.29
CA ARG A 156 6.23 5.56 -23.19
C ARG A 156 4.86 4.91 -23.35
N ARG A 157 4.82 3.59 -23.60
CA ARG A 157 3.56 2.85 -23.71
C ARG A 157 2.74 2.95 -22.42
N GLY A 158 3.36 2.72 -21.27
CA GLY A 158 2.68 2.83 -19.98
C GLY A 158 2.18 4.24 -19.69
N ALA A 159 2.96 5.28 -20.04
CA ALA A 159 2.55 6.68 -19.93
C ALA A 159 1.35 7.02 -20.83
N ASP A 160 1.34 6.54 -22.07
CA ASP A 160 0.22 6.78 -23.00
C ASP A 160 -1.07 6.09 -22.54
N ILE A 161 -0.96 4.84 -22.07
CA ILE A 161 -2.09 4.13 -21.46
C ILE A 161 -2.57 4.87 -20.21
N ALA A 162 -1.67 5.27 -19.31
CA ALA A 162 -2.02 6.02 -18.11
C ALA A 162 -2.75 7.33 -18.45
N ARG A 163 -2.27 8.09 -19.44
CA ARG A 163 -2.98 9.31 -19.90
C ARG A 163 -4.38 8.99 -20.39
N SER A 164 -4.55 7.95 -21.20
CA SER A 164 -5.87 7.53 -21.69
C SER A 164 -6.81 7.12 -20.56
N LEU A 165 -6.32 6.45 -19.53
CA LEU A 165 -7.11 6.07 -18.34
C LEU A 165 -7.53 7.32 -17.55
N LEU A 166 -6.61 8.26 -17.35
CA LEU A 166 -6.83 9.49 -16.57
C LEU A 166 -7.67 10.55 -17.30
N ASP A 167 -7.79 10.46 -18.62
CA ASP A 167 -8.63 11.35 -19.43
C ASP A 167 -10.09 10.85 -19.55
N ASP A 168 -10.36 9.59 -19.17
CA ASP A 168 -11.71 8.96 -19.10
C ASP A 168 -11.85 8.15 -17.80
N PRO A 169 -11.77 8.75 -16.60
CA PRO A 169 -11.81 8.01 -15.35
C PRO A 169 -13.18 7.40 -15.07
N ARG A 170 -13.20 6.23 -14.44
CA ARG A 170 -14.43 5.51 -14.03
C ARG A 170 -14.40 5.20 -12.54
N ASP A 171 -15.56 5.22 -11.88
CA ASP A 171 -15.72 4.83 -10.47
C ASP A 171 -14.61 5.42 -9.56
N GLU A 172 -14.48 6.75 -9.55
CA GLU A 172 -13.47 7.42 -8.73
C GLU A 172 -13.81 7.33 -7.23
N VAL A 173 -12.85 6.83 -6.46
CA VAL A 173 -12.98 6.50 -5.04
C VAL A 173 -11.70 6.85 -4.29
N VAL A 174 -11.75 6.83 -2.96
CA VAL A 174 -10.54 6.86 -2.14
C VAL A 174 -9.79 5.54 -2.33
N LEU A 175 -8.48 5.64 -2.57
CA LEU A 175 -7.61 4.54 -2.91
C LEU A 175 -6.55 4.32 -1.82
N HIS A 176 -6.15 3.06 -1.67
CA HIS A 176 -5.03 2.69 -0.82
C HIS A 176 -3.71 3.14 -1.44
N GLY A 177 -3.55 2.97 -2.76
CA GLY A 177 -2.35 3.34 -3.51
C GLY A 177 -1.14 2.40 -3.35
N ASP A 178 -1.25 1.39 -2.49
CA ASP A 178 -0.20 0.39 -2.24
C ASP A 178 -0.80 -0.90 -1.65
N LEU A 179 -1.89 -1.37 -2.25
CA LEU A 179 -2.63 -2.53 -1.75
C LEU A 179 -1.93 -3.83 -2.18
N HIS A 180 -1.30 -4.52 -1.23
CA HIS A 180 -0.64 -5.79 -1.47
C HIS A 180 -0.60 -6.68 -0.21
N HIS A 181 -0.05 -7.89 -0.37
CA HIS A 181 0.00 -8.94 0.65
C HIS A 181 0.65 -8.52 2.00
N GLY A 182 1.51 -7.50 1.98
CA GLY A 182 2.15 -6.97 3.18
C GLY A 182 1.32 -5.92 3.92
N ASN A 183 0.40 -5.26 3.23
CA ASN A 183 -0.42 -4.16 3.76
C ASN A 183 -1.84 -4.59 4.12
N VAL A 184 -2.17 -5.88 4.04
CA VAL A 184 -3.42 -6.45 4.56
C VAL A 184 -3.10 -7.57 5.53
N LEU A 185 -3.42 -7.36 6.81
CA LEU A 185 -2.99 -8.22 7.91
C LEU A 185 -4.18 -8.86 8.63
N ASP A 186 -3.92 -9.97 9.33
CA ASP A 186 -4.93 -10.70 10.10
C ASP A 186 -5.10 -10.09 11.50
N PHE A 187 -6.25 -9.42 11.73
CA PHE A 187 -6.63 -8.86 13.03
C PHE A 187 -7.53 -9.82 13.83
N GLY A 188 -7.45 -11.13 13.56
CA GLY A 188 -8.17 -12.16 14.31
C GLY A 188 -9.67 -12.06 14.08
N GLU A 189 -10.44 -11.81 15.16
CA GLU A 189 -11.91 -11.71 15.09
C GLU A 189 -12.40 -10.58 14.18
N ARG A 190 -11.59 -9.54 13.97
CA ARG A 190 -11.91 -8.44 13.05
C ARG A 190 -11.60 -8.74 11.60
N GLY A 191 -10.98 -9.89 11.32
CA GLY A 191 -10.63 -10.32 9.97
C GLY A 191 -9.44 -9.58 9.38
N TRP A 192 -9.38 -9.55 8.05
CA TRP A 192 -8.31 -8.92 7.29
C TRP A 192 -8.54 -7.41 7.20
N LEU A 193 -7.59 -6.62 7.69
CA LEU A 193 -7.65 -5.15 7.61
C LEU A 193 -6.40 -4.60 6.95
N MET A 194 -6.58 -3.51 6.21
CA MET A 194 -5.47 -2.81 5.59
C MET A 194 -4.73 -1.92 6.59
N ILE A 195 -3.46 -1.71 6.30
CA ILE A 195 -2.58 -0.77 6.97
C ILE A 195 -1.82 0.02 5.92
N ASP A 196 -1.23 1.14 6.34
CA ASP A 196 -0.26 1.86 5.53
C ASP A 196 -0.72 2.34 4.13
N PRO A 197 -1.89 3.01 4.02
CA PRO A 197 -2.32 3.56 2.75
C PRO A 197 -1.49 4.78 2.36
N LYS A 198 -1.34 5.04 1.07
CA LYS A 198 -0.69 6.23 0.49
C LYS A 198 -1.63 7.43 0.36
N GLY A 199 -2.93 7.25 0.61
CA GLY A 199 -3.93 8.33 0.60
C GLY A 199 -4.11 8.96 -0.76
N LEU A 200 -4.68 8.20 -1.70
CA LEU A 200 -4.90 8.66 -3.08
C LEU A 200 -6.40 8.78 -3.38
N ILE A 201 -6.74 9.49 -4.45
CA ILE A 201 -8.09 9.54 -5.04
C ILE A 201 -7.99 9.26 -6.55
N GLY A 202 -8.87 8.40 -7.06
CA GLY A 202 -8.95 8.10 -8.49
C GLY A 202 -9.72 6.82 -8.79
N GLU A 203 -9.61 6.31 -10.01
CA GLU A 203 -10.34 5.12 -10.45
C GLU A 203 -9.95 3.87 -9.66
N ARG A 204 -10.98 3.15 -9.16
CA ARG A 204 -10.84 1.96 -8.30
C ARG A 204 -9.95 0.85 -8.84
N GLY A 205 -9.83 0.72 -10.17
CA GLY A 205 -9.01 -0.29 -10.82
C GLY A 205 -7.53 -0.18 -10.48
N PHE A 206 -7.04 1.03 -10.22
CA PHE A 206 -5.63 1.28 -9.91
C PHE A 206 -5.16 0.53 -8.65
N ASP A 207 -6.00 0.47 -7.61
CA ASP A 207 -5.65 -0.20 -6.34
C ASP A 207 -5.36 -1.69 -6.51
N PHE A 208 -5.91 -2.32 -7.56
CA PHE A 208 -5.70 -3.73 -7.80
C PHE A 208 -4.51 -4.03 -8.70
N ALA A 209 -3.81 -3.02 -9.24
CA ALA A 209 -2.68 -3.25 -10.13
C ALA A 209 -1.45 -3.77 -9.38
N ASN A 210 -1.13 -3.17 -8.22
CA ASN A 210 0.06 -3.54 -7.46
C ASN A 210 0.02 -4.98 -6.93
N LEU A 211 -1.17 -5.48 -6.57
CA LEU A 211 -1.31 -6.83 -6.05
C LEU A 211 -0.85 -7.90 -7.05
N LEU A 212 -0.99 -7.65 -8.36
CA LEU A 212 -0.58 -8.56 -9.43
C LEU A 212 0.95 -8.66 -9.57
N CYS A 213 1.68 -7.63 -9.12
CA CYS A 213 3.14 -7.61 -9.05
C CYS A 213 3.68 -8.23 -7.74
N ASN A 214 2.79 -8.53 -6.79
CA ASN A 214 3.10 -9.02 -5.45
C ASN A 214 2.72 -10.51 -5.30
N PRO A 215 3.27 -11.24 -4.31
CA PRO A 215 4.14 -10.77 -3.22
C PRO A 215 5.62 -10.56 -3.60
N SER A 216 6.02 -10.93 -4.82
CA SER A 216 7.32 -10.57 -5.39
C SER A 216 7.26 -10.62 -6.93
N HIS A 217 8.16 -9.89 -7.59
CA HIS A 217 8.24 -9.93 -9.06
C HIS A 217 8.55 -11.32 -9.60
N ASP A 218 9.44 -12.07 -8.93
CA ASP A 218 9.74 -13.46 -9.30
C ASP A 218 8.49 -14.33 -9.32
N ARG A 219 7.60 -14.15 -8.33
CA ARG A 219 6.32 -14.87 -8.29
C ARG A 219 5.41 -14.39 -9.40
N ALA A 220 5.26 -13.07 -9.57
CA ALA A 220 4.43 -12.50 -10.62
C ALA A 220 4.79 -12.98 -12.03
N LEU A 221 6.08 -13.20 -12.29
CA LEU A 221 6.62 -13.69 -13.55
C LEU A 221 6.57 -15.22 -13.72
N GLU A 222 6.06 -15.97 -12.74
CA GLU A 222 5.88 -17.42 -12.89
C GLU A 222 4.89 -17.71 -14.02
N PRO A 223 5.19 -18.69 -14.90
CA PRO A 223 4.35 -18.98 -16.07
C PRO A 223 2.88 -19.23 -15.70
N GLY A 224 1.96 -18.48 -16.31
CA GLY A 224 0.52 -18.63 -16.11
C GLY A 224 -0.03 -17.97 -14.85
N ARG A 225 0.82 -17.47 -13.94
CA ARG A 225 0.36 -16.86 -12.69
C ARG A 225 -0.34 -15.52 -12.96
N LEU A 226 0.27 -14.66 -13.76
CA LEU A 226 -0.27 -13.32 -14.03
C LEU A 226 -1.67 -13.42 -14.67
N GLU A 227 -1.82 -14.31 -15.65
CA GLU A 227 -3.08 -14.63 -16.31
C GLU A 227 -4.14 -15.13 -15.32
N ARG A 228 -3.74 -16.03 -14.41
CA ARG A 228 -4.64 -16.57 -13.40
C ARG A 228 -5.09 -15.49 -12.43
N GLN A 229 -4.16 -14.74 -11.84
CA GLN A 229 -4.49 -13.74 -10.84
C GLN A 229 -5.25 -12.55 -11.44
N LEU A 230 -4.94 -12.16 -12.69
CA LEU A 230 -5.75 -11.15 -13.41
C LEU A 230 -7.21 -11.59 -13.53
N ALA A 231 -7.46 -12.86 -13.90
CA ALA A 231 -8.83 -13.38 -13.98
C ALA A 231 -9.53 -13.37 -12.60
N VAL A 232 -8.83 -13.73 -11.52
CA VAL A 232 -9.37 -13.69 -10.16
C VAL A 232 -9.67 -12.25 -9.72
N VAL A 233 -8.80 -11.29 -10.03
CA VAL A 233 -9.02 -9.86 -9.74
C VAL A 233 -10.24 -9.35 -10.49
N VAL A 234 -10.35 -9.63 -11.79
CA VAL A 234 -11.50 -9.22 -12.61
C VAL A 234 -12.80 -9.78 -12.04
N GLU A 235 -12.83 -11.08 -11.71
CA GLU A 235 -14.00 -11.73 -11.09
C GLU A 235 -14.35 -11.09 -9.74
N ALA A 236 -13.37 -10.92 -8.85
CA ALA A 236 -13.60 -10.47 -7.49
C ALA A 236 -13.89 -8.97 -7.39
N SER A 237 -13.26 -8.15 -8.24
CA SER A 237 -13.43 -6.69 -8.21
C SER A 237 -14.58 -6.22 -9.09
N GLY A 238 -14.94 -6.96 -10.14
CA GLY A 238 -15.87 -6.50 -11.17
C GLY A 238 -15.31 -5.34 -12.01
N VAL A 239 -13.99 -5.13 -12.02
CA VAL A 239 -13.33 -4.23 -12.98
C VAL A 239 -13.26 -4.95 -14.32
N ASP A 240 -13.53 -4.23 -15.41
CA ASP A 240 -13.40 -4.76 -16.76
C ASP A 240 -11.98 -5.31 -17.03
N ARG A 241 -11.89 -6.41 -17.77
CA ARG A 241 -10.61 -7.11 -17.99
C ARG A 241 -9.59 -6.25 -18.73
N ASP A 242 -10.00 -5.57 -19.79
CA ASP A 242 -9.11 -4.76 -20.61
C ASP A 242 -8.68 -3.53 -19.80
N ARG A 243 -9.63 -2.90 -19.09
CA ARG A 243 -9.34 -1.79 -18.19
C ARG A 243 -8.38 -2.15 -17.06
N MET A 244 -8.53 -3.34 -16.46
CA MET A 244 -7.61 -3.84 -15.42
C MET A 244 -6.22 -4.12 -15.99
N THR A 245 -6.15 -4.67 -17.21
CA THR A 245 -4.88 -4.89 -17.91
C THR A 245 -4.18 -3.56 -18.18
N ASP A 246 -4.92 -2.53 -18.58
CA ASP A 246 -4.39 -1.19 -18.82
C ASP A 246 -3.83 -0.56 -17.55
N TRP A 247 -4.54 -0.66 -16.43
CA TRP A 247 -4.05 -0.23 -15.12
C TRP A 247 -2.78 -0.96 -14.70
N LEU A 248 -2.70 -2.27 -14.95
CA LEU A 248 -1.50 -3.05 -14.67
C LEU A 248 -0.30 -2.58 -15.50
N VAL A 249 -0.47 -2.39 -16.81
CA VAL A 249 0.62 -1.89 -17.68
C VAL A 249 1.08 -0.50 -17.23
N ALA A 250 0.14 0.40 -16.92
CA ALA A 250 0.42 1.73 -16.42
C ALA A 250 1.19 1.68 -15.08
N TRP A 251 0.74 0.84 -14.14
CA TRP A 251 1.40 0.63 -12.85
C TRP A 251 2.82 0.09 -13.01
N CYS A 252 3.02 -0.94 -13.84
CA CYS A 252 4.35 -1.52 -14.08
C CYS A 252 5.34 -0.49 -14.63
N ALA A 253 4.90 0.38 -15.55
CA ALA A 253 5.73 1.46 -16.05
C ALA A 253 6.05 2.52 -14.97
N LEU A 254 5.07 2.88 -14.13
CA LEU A 254 5.28 3.80 -13.00
C LEU A 254 6.28 3.22 -11.98
N SER A 255 6.08 1.97 -11.59
CA SER A 255 6.94 1.25 -10.66
C SER A 255 8.37 1.11 -11.21
N SER A 256 8.50 0.73 -12.49
CA SER A 256 9.80 0.67 -13.18
C SER A 256 10.51 2.04 -13.23
N THR A 257 9.75 3.13 -13.39
CA THR A 257 10.28 4.50 -13.32
C THR A 257 10.87 4.79 -11.95
N TRP A 258 10.15 4.50 -10.86
CA TRP A 258 10.66 4.74 -9.50
C TRP A 258 11.93 3.96 -9.22
N PHE A 259 11.96 2.65 -9.53
CA PHE A 259 13.17 1.85 -9.36
C PHE A 259 14.34 2.37 -10.22
N SER A 260 14.08 2.89 -11.42
CA SER A 260 15.13 3.49 -12.26
C SER A 260 15.70 4.78 -11.65
N LEU A 261 14.85 5.60 -11.02
CA LEU A 261 15.26 6.83 -10.34
C LEU A 261 16.00 6.57 -9.02
N ASP A 262 15.72 5.43 -8.38
CA ASP A 262 16.38 4.97 -7.17
C ASP A 262 17.66 4.13 -7.47
N ASP A 263 18.12 4.12 -8.73
CA ASP A 263 19.29 3.36 -9.20
C ASP A 263 19.19 1.83 -8.92
N ASP A 264 17.99 1.26 -9.00
CA ASP A 264 17.71 -0.18 -8.89
C ASP A 264 17.29 -0.80 -10.26
N PRO A 265 18.24 -1.06 -11.17
CA PRO A 265 17.93 -1.54 -12.50
C PRO A 265 17.32 -2.96 -12.51
N ALA A 266 17.55 -3.77 -11.49
CA ALA A 266 17.02 -5.13 -11.42
C ALA A 266 15.52 -5.13 -11.14
N HIS A 267 15.07 -4.34 -10.17
CA HIS A 267 13.65 -4.17 -9.90
C HIS A 267 12.95 -3.38 -11.01
N ALA A 268 13.62 -2.39 -11.61
CA ALA A 268 13.09 -1.68 -12.78
C ALA A 268 12.80 -2.64 -13.95
N ALA A 269 13.77 -3.51 -14.29
CA ALA A 269 13.62 -4.47 -15.39
C ALA A 269 12.53 -5.51 -15.12
N SER A 270 12.43 -6.03 -13.90
CA SER A 270 11.41 -7.01 -13.55
C SER A 270 9.99 -6.41 -13.51
N ALA A 271 9.83 -5.17 -13.03
CA ALA A 271 8.55 -4.45 -13.13
C ALA A 271 8.13 -4.24 -14.59
N ALA A 272 9.07 -3.82 -15.45
CA ALA A 272 8.83 -3.66 -16.89
C ALA A 272 8.41 -4.98 -17.55
N ALA A 273 9.08 -6.09 -17.21
CA ALA A 273 8.75 -7.42 -17.76
C ALA A 273 7.33 -7.89 -17.41
N ILE A 274 6.85 -7.62 -16.19
CA ILE A 274 5.46 -7.90 -15.80
C ILE A 274 4.50 -7.07 -16.67
N GLY A 275 4.81 -5.79 -16.88
CA GLY A 275 4.02 -4.91 -17.75
C GLY A 275 3.98 -5.38 -19.21
N GLU A 276 5.08 -5.92 -19.72
CA GLU A 276 5.13 -6.52 -21.06
C GLU A 276 4.30 -7.81 -21.16
N GLN A 277 4.36 -8.68 -20.15
CA GLN A 277 3.50 -9.86 -20.08
C GLN A 277 2.02 -9.45 -20.05
N ALA A 278 1.66 -8.48 -19.20
CA ALA A 278 0.30 -7.96 -19.11
C ALA A 278 -0.21 -7.40 -20.45
N ALA A 279 0.62 -6.63 -21.17
CA ALA A 279 0.26 -6.08 -22.47
C ALA A 279 -0.02 -7.17 -23.53
N ALA A 280 0.54 -8.38 -23.36
CA ALA A 280 0.29 -9.52 -24.23
C ALA A 280 -0.99 -10.31 -23.89
N LEU A 281 -1.69 -9.97 -22.78
CA LEU A 281 -2.94 -10.62 -22.35
C LEU A 281 -4.21 -9.95 -22.89
N ARG A 282 -4.04 -8.88 -23.67
CA ARG A 282 -5.12 -8.22 -24.42
C ARG A 282 -5.57 -9.08 -25.60
#